data_AF-A0AAX6HMD1-F1
#
_entry.id   AF-A0AAX6HMD1-F1
#
_cell.length_a   1.000
_cell.length_b   1.000
_cell.length_c   1.000
_cell.angle_alpha   90.00
_cell.angle_beta   90.00
_cell.angle_gamma   90.00
#
_symmetry.space_group_name_H-M   'P 1'
#
loop_
_entity.id
_entity.type
_entity.pdbx_description
1 polymer ?
#
loop_
_entity_poly.entity_id
_entity_poly.type
_entity_poly.pdbx_seq_one_letter_code
_entity_poly.pdbx_strand_id
1 'polypeptide(L)'
;MDTVKSFKGYGKVDEAENRRFQRTTRNRLILIASSAVLLLVIALAVAIGVVVNKHGATDGGGDTNVGSPSASIKAMCSVTQYPDACFSSVSSLAEANSTSDPEELFKLSLRAAADAVSRLSSLPDALAVPANDRRLEAALRDCKELFGDAADRIGDSIASLTTTSSKAAAVLLTGPKIDDLRSWLSAAVTDQETCLDGFEGTTGGLREKVEAAMTDSTQLTSNSLAIAAGMLGILRDLGVPIHRKLLSSPSSHAALPRWVSAWHRRALLVGDAKPNVTVAKDGSGQFRTIGEAVQLVPKKNLHPFVIYVKEGEYEEKVVVEKSKWNVVFVGDGMYKTVVTGSLNFVDGTPTFSTATVAVVGKGFMARDIGFKNTAGPKKHQAVAFRSGADRSVYFRCAFEAFQDTLYVHALRQFYRECDISGTIDFIFGDAAAVFQKCTIRPRQPLANQRNIITAQGKKDPNQNTGISIQACTIAPYSADVTAQTFLGRPWKNYSTTVFLQTEIGAVVDAEGWLPWVAGVVPPDTINYAEFQNTGPGSTVAGRVKWAGYRPAISAEEAAKYTVHAFLDGSQWIDQSGVTYQSTL
;
A
#
# COMPACT_ATOMS: atom_id res chain seq x y z
N MET A 1 -43.02 14.71 -0.77
CA MET A 1 -42.27 14.13 -1.91
C MET A 1 -41.09 15.04 -2.13
N ASP A 2 -40.03 14.84 -1.36
CA ASP A 2 -38.80 15.62 -1.47
C ASP A 2 -37.71 14.67 -1.95
N THR A 3 -37.31 14.88 -3.20
CA THR A 3 -36.21 14.16 -3.85
C THR A 3 -34.93 14.45 -3.10
N VAL A 4 -34.50 13.50 -2.28
CA VAL A 4 -33.14 13.45 -1.73
C VAL A 4 -32.18 13.44 -2.92
N LYS A 5 -31.52 14.57 -3.14
CA LYS A 5 -30.39 14.67 -4.07
C LYS A 5 -29.31 13.71 -3.55
N SER A 6 -29.29 12.51 -4.13
CA SER A 6 -28.19 11.55 -4.02
C SER A 6 -26.92 12.28 -4.44
N PHE A 7 -26.10 12.64 -3.44
CA PHE A 7 -24.78 13.19 -3.68
C PHE A 7 -23.95 12.10 -4.37
N LYS A 8 -23.39 12.48 -5.52
CA LYS A 8 -22.62 11.61 -6.41
C LYS A 8 -21.49 10.96 -5.63
N GLY A 9 -21.45 9.64 -5.68
CA GLY A 9 -20.34 8.84 -5.17
C GLY A 9 -19.02 9.24 -5.85
N TYR A 10 -17.98 9.25 -5.02
CA TYR A 10 -16.56 9.09 -5.30
C TYR A 10 -16.04 9.46 -6.70
N GLY A 11 -15.18 10.49 -6.73
CA GLY A 11 -14.16 10.69 -7.76
C GLY A 11 -14.63 10.51 -9.20
N LYS A 12 -15.22 11.56 -9.78
CA LYS A 12 -15.26 11.67 -11.24
C LYS A 12 -13.83 11.68 -11.75
N VAL A 13 -13.40 10.62 -12.43
CA VAL A 13 -12.26 10.68 -13.34
C VAL A 13 -12.59 11.77 -14.36
N ASP A 14 -11.68 12.73 -14.54
CA ASP A 14 -11.84 13.80 -15.52
C ASP A 14 -11.96 13.17 -16.92
N GLU A 15 -13.09 13.39 -17.59
CA GLU A 15 -13.29 12.93 -18.96
C GLU A 15 -12.22 13.51 -19.91
N ALA A 16 -11.62 14.65 -19.59
CA ALA A 16 -10.54 15.22 -20.37
C ALA A 16 -9.22 14.45 -20.17
N GLU A 17 -8.95 13.91 -18.98
CA GLU A 17 -7.77 13.08 -18.70
C GLU A 17 -7.86 11.72 -19.41
N ASN A 18 -9.03 11.07 -19.38
CA ASN A 18 -9.27 9.82 -20.10
C ASN A 18 -9.16 10.01 -21.64
N ARG A 19 -9.68 11.13 -22.18
CA ARG A 19 -9.53 11.46 -23.61
C ARG A 19 -8.09 11.80 -23.99
N ARG A 20 -7.32 12.45 -23.09
CA ARG A 20 -5.89 12.73 -23.30
C ARG A 20 -5.07 11.44 -23.32
N PHE A 21 -5.35 10.52 -22.40
CA PHE A 21 -4.72 9.19 -22.33
C PHE A 21 -5.00 8.37 -23.59
N GLN A 22 -6.25 8.27 -24.04
CA GLN A 22 -6.59 7.54 -25.27
C GLN A 22 -5.88 8.11 -26.52
N ARG A 23 -5.73 9.44 -26.61
CA ARG A 23 -4.98 10.09 -27.70
C ARG A 23 -3.48 9.82 -27.60
N THR A 24 -2.89 9.85 -26.41
CA THR A 24 -1.47 9.55 -26.22
C THR A 24 -1.16 8.08 -26.50
N THR A 25 -2.01 7.15 -26.05
CA THR A 25 -1.86 5.71 -26.33
C THR A 25 -1.99 5.39 -27.81
N ARG A 26 -2.94 6.02 -28.52
CA ARG A 26 -3.06 5.86 -29.98
C ARG A 26 -1.84 6.40 -30.74
N ASN A 27 -1.31 7.55 -30.32
CA ASN A 27 -0.12 8.13 -30.95
C ASN A 27 1.15 7.30 -30.63
N ARG A 28 1.24 6.71 -29.43
CA ARG A 28 2.31 5.76 -29.06
C ARG A 28 2.24 4.48 -29.89
N LEU A 29 1.06 3.93 -30.15
CA LEU A 29 0.91 2.74 -31.00
C LEU A 29 1.31 3.01 -32.46
N ILE A 30 1.00 4.19 -33.00
CA ILE A 30 1.43 4.60 -34.35
C ILE A 30 2.96 4.75 -34.40
N LEU A 31 3.56 5.38 -33.39
CA LEU A 31 5.02 5.50 -33.28
C LEU A 31 5.71 4.14 -33.18
N ILE A 32 5.23 3.24 -32.31
CA ILE A 32 5.78 1.88 -32.17
C ILE A 32 5.68 1.10 -33.48
N ALA A 33 4.54 1.17 -34.18
CA ALA A 33 4.38 0.53 -35.48
C ALA A 33 5.36 1.09 -36.52
N SER A 34 5.55 2.41 -36.56
CA SER A 34 6.50 3.04 -37.48
C SER A 34 7.97 2.70 -37.16
N SER A 35 8.34 2.62 -35.87
CA SER A 35 9.68 2.24 -35.42
C SER A 35 9.98 0.77 -35.66
N ALA A 36 8.98 -0.12 -35.53
CA ALA A 36 9.13 -1.55 -35.84
C ALA A 36 9.38 -1.78 -37.34
N VAL A 37 8.69 -1.03 -38.21
CA VAL A 37 8.94 -1.08 -39.66
C VAL A 37 10.34 -0.56 -39.99
N LEU A 38 10.79 0.54 -39.37
CA LEU A 38 12.13 1.08 -39.58
C LEU A 38 13.22 0.10 -39.12
N LEU A 39 13.03 -0.56 -37.97
CA LEU A 39 13.96 -1.59 -37.48
C LEU A 39 14.03 -2.81 -38.41
N LEU A 40 12.92 -3.24 -39.00
CA LEU A 40 12.91 -4.32 -39.99
C LEU A 40 13.69 -3.93 -41.26
N VAL A 41 13.57 -2.69 -41.72
CA VAL A 41 14.32 -2.18 -42.88
C VAL A 41 15.83 -2.12 -42.56
N ILE A 42 16.20 -1.63 -41.38
CA ILE A 42 17.61 -1.59 -40.95
C ILE A 42 18.17 -3.01 -40.78
N ALA A 43 17.41 -3.94 -40.19
CA ALA A 43 17.84 -5.33 -40.04
C ALA A 43 18.04 -6.02 -41.40
N LEU A 44 17.18 -5.76 -42.38
CA LEU A 44 17.35 -6.24 -43.75
C LEU A 44 18.59 -5.63 -44.43
N ALA A 45 18.84 -4.33 -44.23
CA ALA A 45 20.02 -3.67 -44.77
C ALA A 45 21.33 -4.19 -44.15
N VAL A 46 21.35 -4.45 -42.83
CA VAL A 46 22.49 -5.04 -42.13
C VAL A 46 22.71 -6.50 -42.56
N ALA A 47 21.65 -7.30 -42.71
CA ALA A 47 21.77 -8.67 -43.20
C ALA A 47 22.36 -8.72 -44.62
N ILE A 48 21.99 -7.79 -45.51
CA ILE A 48 22.57 -7.66 -46.85
C ILE A 48 24.03 -7.19 -46.78
N GLY A 49 24.36 -6.25 -45.88
CA GLY A 49 25.73 -5.77 -45.67
C GLY A 49 26.70 -6.83 -45.12
N VAL A 50 26.22 -7.71 -44.23
CA VAL A 50 27.04 -8.79 -43.62
C VAL A 50 27.31 -9.93 -44.60
N VAL A 51 26.44 -10.17 -45.59
CA VAL A 51 26.69 -11.19 -46.64
C VAL A 51 27.74 -10.71 -47.65
N VAL A 52 27.95 -9.39 -47.80
CA VAL A 52 28.92 -8.83 -48.76
C VAL A 52 30.33 -8.66 -48.18
N ASN A 53 30.51 -8.62 -46.86
CA ASN A 53 31.82 -8.31 -46.26
C ASN A 53 32.41 -9.46 -45.44
N LYS A 54 32.65 -10.60 -46.09
CA LYS A 54 33.39 -11.73 -45.51
C LYS A 54 34.77 -11.89 -46.15
N HIS A 55 35.65 -10.89 -45.95
CA HIS A 55 37.12 -11.08 -46.02
C HIS A 55 37.85 -9.96 -45.28
N GLY A 56 38.53 -10.29 -44.17
CA GLY A 56 39.52 -9.43 -43.52
C GLY A 56 39.54 -9.50 -41.99
N ALA A 57 40.52 -10.26 -41.45
CA ALA A 57 41.38 -10.06 -40.25
C ALA A 57 41.03 -8.93 -39.24
N THR A 58 41.30 -8.96 -37.93
CA THR A 58 42.14 -9.77 -37.01
C THR A 58 41.82 -9.31 -35.57
N ASP A 59 42.18 -10.14 -34.58
CA ASP A 59 42.07 -9.92 -33.13
C ASP A 59 42.64 -8.57 -32.62
N GLY A 60 41.92 -7.96 -31.67
CA GLY A 60 42.38 -6.85 -30.84
C GLY A 60 41.52 -6.75 -29.56
N GLY A 61 42.16 -6.86 -28.41
CA GLY A 61 41.52 -6.91 -27.08
C GLY A 61 40.65 -5.69 -26.77
N GLY A 62 39.46 -5.96 -26.22
CA GLY A 62 38.47 -4.94 -25.88
C GLY A 62 38.58 -4.49 -24.42
N ASP A 63 38.94 -3.22 -24.24
CA ASP A 63 38.64 -2.42 -23.05
C ASP A 63 37.11 -2.39 -22.81
N THR A 64 36.70 -2.54 -21.55
CA THR A 64 35.29 -2.42 -21.13
C THR A 64 34.85 -0.95 -21.20
N ASN A 65 34.21 -0.57 -22.30
CA ASN A 65 33.70 0.77 -22.55
C ASN A 65 32.40 1.00 -21.74
N VAL A 66 32.50 1.66 -20.57
CA VAL A 66 31.34 2.13 -19.80
C VAL A 66 30.68 3.28 -20.58
N GLY A 67 29.39 3.16 -20.90
CA GLY A 67 28.65 4.17 -21.68
C GLY A 67 28.64 5.57 -21.04
N SER A 68 28.40 6.61 -21.85
CA SER A 68 28.33 7.99 -21.37
C SER A 68 27.23 8.17 -20.31
N PRO A 69 27.38 9.10 -19.34
CA PRO A 69 26.36 9.36 -18.32
C PRO A 69 24.95 9.58 -18.88
N SER A 70 24.84 10.25 -20.03
CA SER A 70 23.57 10.45 -20.72
C SER A 70 22.90 9.15 -21.19
N ALA A 71 23.68 8.16 -21.62
CA ALA A 71 23.16 6.86 -22.05
C ALA A 71 22.64 6.05 -20.85
N SER A 72 23.37 6.03 -19.72
CA SER A 72 22.93 5.36 -18.49
C SER A 72 21.63 5.97 -17.94
N ILE A 73 21.52 7.30 -17.93
CA ILE A 73 20.29 7.99 -17.49
C ILE A 73 19.11 7.63 -18.40
N LYS A 74 19.30 7.61 -19.73
CA LYS A 74 18.23 7.22 -20.66
C LYS A 74 17.78 5.77 -20.45
N ALA A 75 18.71 4.85 -20.24
CA ALA A 75 18.39 3.45 -19.95
C ALA A 75 17.57 3.33 -18.66
N MET A 76 18.00 3.98 -17.59
CA MET A 76 17.28 4.00 -16.31
C MET A 76 15.89 4.65 -16.42
N CYS A 77 15.78 5.79 -17.10
CA CYS A 77 14.50 6.49 -17.24
C CYS A 77 13.52 5.81 -18.20
N SER A 78 13.99 4.92 -19.08
CA SER A 78 13.15 4.20 -20.04
C SER A 78 12.12 3.27 -19.40
N VAL A 79 12.36 2.79 -18.16
CA VAL A 79 11.43 1.92 -17.43
C VAL A 79 10.36 2.69 -16.65
N THR A 80 10.43 4.03 -16.66
CA THR A 80 9.59 4.88 -15.82
C THR A 80 8.30 5.32 -16.50
N GLN A 81 7.32 5.76 -15.72
CA GLN A 81 6.06 6.30 -16.27
C GLN A 81 6.23 7.68 -16.90
N TYR A 82 7.17 8.48 -16.38
CA TYR A 82 7.43 9.85 -16.81
C TYR A 82 8.91 10.00 -17.23
N PRO A 83 9.32 9.40 -18.37
CA PRO A 83 10.72 9.34 -18.77
C PRO A 83 11.37 10.72 -18.97
N ASP A 84 10.62 11.71 -19.47
CA ASP A 84 11.14 13.06 -19.68
C ASP A 84 11.42 13.77 -18.34
N ALA A 85 10.51 13.65 -17.37
CA ALA A 85 10.68 14.19 -16.02
C ALA A 85 11.81 13.47 -15.26
N CYS A 86 11.95 12.15 -15.45
CA CYS A 86 13.08 11.38 -14.94
C CYS A 86 14.40 11.91 -15.51
N PHE A 87 14.48 12.06 -16.84
CA PHE A 87 15.71 12.48 -17.49
C PHE A 87 16.14 13.88 -17.04
N SER A 88 15.22 14.86 -17.06
CA SER A 88 15.53 16.26 -16.69
C SER A 88 15.95 16.43 -15.23
N SER A 89 15.28 15.74 -14.31
CA SER A 89 15.59 15.81 -12.88
C SER A 89 16.89 15.10 -12.53
N VAL A 90 17.18 13.96 -13.14
CA VAL A 90 18.42 13.20 -12.87
C VAL A 90 19.62 13.82 -13.57
N SER A 91 19.49 14.29 -14.82
CA SER A 91 20.61 14.88 -15.56
C SER A 91 21.15 16.14 -14.89
N SER A 92 20.27 17.01 -14.39
CA SER A 92 20.65 18.23 -13.68
C SER A 92 21.47 17.95 -12.41
N LEU A 93 21.19 16.84 -11.72
CA LEU A 93 21.93 16.41 -10.53
C LEU A 93 23.19 15.57 -10.87
N ALA A 94 23.18 14.86 -11.99
CA ALA A 94 24.26 13.98 -12.42
C ALA A 94 25.43 14.78 -13.02
N GLU A 95 25.16 15.86 -13.76
CA GLU A 95 26.20 16.76 -14.27
C GLU A 95 27.03 17.38 -13.13
N ALA A 96 26.39 17.65 -11.98
CA ALA A 96 27.07 18.12 -10.77
C ALA A 96 27.98 17.05 -10.12
N ASN A 97 27.72 15.75 -10.36
CA ASN A 97 28.40 14.63 -9.70
C ASN A 97 29.25 13.75 -10.65
N SER A 98 29.22 14.00 -11.97
CA SER A 98 30.00 13.30 -13.01
C SER A 98 29.98 11.76 -12.94
N THR A 99 28.81 11.16 -12.66
CA THR A 99 28.65 9.70 -12.51
C THR A 99 27.77 9.08 -13.60
N SER A 100 28.14 7.88 -14.07
CA SER A 100 27.33 7.01 -14.92
C SER A 100 26.88 5.72 -14.20
N ASP A 101 27.17 5.61 -12.90
CA ASP A 101 26.86 4.44 -12.09
C ASP A 101 25.35 4.35 -11.77
N PRO A 102 24.67 3.23 -12.09
CA PRO A 102 23.22 3.09 -11.90
C PRO A 102 22.74 3.26 -10.45
N GLU A 103 23.54 2.83 -9.47
CA GLU A 103 23.18 2.98 -8.06
C GLU A 103 23.21 4.46 -7.64
N GLU A 104 24.26 5.18 -8.01
CA GLU A 104 24.33 6.63 -7.79
C GLU A 104 23.24 7.37 -8.57
N LEU A 105 22.96 7.03 -9.82
CA LEU A 105 21.87 7.63 -10.60
C LEU A 105 20.50 7.40 -9.94
N PHE A 106 20.27 6.21 -9.36
CA PHE A 106 19.06 5.94 -8.60
C PHE A 106 18.99 6.78 -7.30
N LYS A 107 20.10 6.94 -6.57
CA LYS A 107 20.17 7.85 -5.42
C LYS A 107 19.83 9.30 -5.82
N LEU A 108 20.27 9.75 -7.00
CA LEU A 108 19.91 11.07 -7.52
C LEU A 108 18.41 11.17 -7.83
N SER A 109 17.82 10.12 -8.42
CA SER A 109 16.37 10.07 -8.63
C SER A 109 15.58 10.18 -7.32
N LEU A 110 16.02 9.48 -6.27
CA LEU A 110 15.40 9.56 -4.94
C LEU A 110 15.56 10.95 -4.32
N ARG A 111 16.72 11.59 -4.47
CA ARG A 111 16.94 12.98 -3.99
C ARG A 111 16.03 13.96 -4.70
N ALA A 112 15.89 13.86 -6.02
CA ALA A 112 14.97 14.71 -6.79
C ALA A 112 13.51 14.56 -6.30
N ALA A 113 13.08 13.33 -6.02
CA ALA A 113 11.76 13.07 -5.44
C ALA A 113 11.62 13.66 -4.02
N ALA A 114 12.63 13.47 -3.16
CA ALA A 114 12.64 14.02 -1.80
C ALA A 114 12.57 15.56 -1.80
N ASP A 115 13.33 16.22 -2.66
CA ASP A 115 13.33 17.67 -2.81
C ASP A 115 11.98 18.18 -3.30
N ALA A 116 11.35 17.47 -4.25
CA ALA A 116 10.03 17.82 -4.76
C ALA A 116 8.94 17.71 -3.69
N VAL A 117 8.93 16.64 -2.89
CA VAL A 117 8.00 16.49 -1.76
C VAL A 117 8.28 17.54 -0.67
N SER A 118 9.56 17.80 -0.37
CA SER A 118 9.95 18.77 0.67
C SER A 118 9.47 20.19 0.35
N ARG A 119 9.45 20.59 -0.93
CA ARG A 119 8.88 21.88 -1.37
C ARG A 119 7.39 22.02 -1.08
N LEU A 120 6.66 20.91 -0.91
CA LEU A 120 5.23 20.92 -0.61
C LEU A 120 4.94 21.02 0.89
N SER A 121 5.92 20.78 1.76
CA SER A 121 5.69 20.74 3.21
C SER A 121 5.12 22.05 3.80
N SER A 122 5.42 23.19 3.18
CA SER A 122 4.91 24.51 3.56
C SER A 122 3.68 24.95 2.78
N LEU A 123 3.30 24.22 1.72
CA LEU A 123 2.16 24.58 0.87
C LEU A 123 0.85 24.67 1.67
N PRO A 124 0.51 23.72 2.55
CA PRO A 124 -0.73 23.80 3.33
C PRO A 124 -0.83 25.07 4.18
N ASP A 125 0.29 25.57 4.72
CA ASP A 125 0.33 26.78 5.56
C ASP A 125 0.22 28.07 4.71
N ALA A 126 0.64 28.02 3.45
CA ALA A 126 0.61 29.17 2.52
C ALA A 126 -0.76 29.39 1.85
N LEU A 127 -1.63 28.38 1.87
CA LEU A 127 -2.92 28.44 1.21
C LEU A 127 -3.95 29.15 2.10
N ALA A 128 -4.57 30.20 1.56
CA ALA A 128 -5.64 30.91 2.24
C ALA A 128 -6.91 30.05 2.33
N VAL A 129 -7.38 29.82 3.55
CA VAL A 129 -8.63 29.10 3.82
C VAL A 129 -9.73 30.11 4.13
N PRO A 130 -10.91 30.03 3.48
CA PRO A 130 -12.06 30.84 3.85
C PRO A 130 -12.39 30.67 5.33
N ALA A 131 -12.71 31.77 6.01
CA ALA A 131 -13.07 31.73 7.42
C ALA A 131 -14.23 30.74 7.66
N ASN A 132 -14.09 29.87 8.65
CA ASN A 132 -15.04 28.83 9.06
C ASN A 132 -15.15 27.58 8.18
N ASP A 133 -14.32 27.38 7.16
CA ASP A 133 -14.28 26.10 6.42
C ASP A 133 -13.42 25.05 7.16
N ARG A 134 -14.00 24.50 8.23
CA ARG A 134 -13.33 23.50 9.09
C ARG A 134 -12.91 22.23 8.35
N ARG A 135 -13.65 21.84 7.30
CA ARG A 135 -13.32 20.65 6.49
C ARG A 135 -12.08 20.92 5.67
N LEU A 136 -12.01 22.08 5.02
CA LEU A 136 -10.84 22.48 4.23
C LEU A 136 -9.60 22.65 5.11
N GLU A 137 -9.73 23.26 6.29
CA GLU A 137 -8.64 23.36 7.27
C GLU A 137 -8.15 21.97 7.71
N ALA A 138 -9.07 21.02 7.94
CA ALA A 138 -8.70 19.65 8.30
C ALA A 138 -8.00 18.91 7.16
N ALA A 139 -8.47 19.06 5.92
CA ALA A 139 -7.85 18.46 4.74
C ALA A 139 -6.40 18.96 4.56
N LEU A 140 -6.16 20.26 4.75
CA LEU A 140 -4.81 20.83 4.66
C LEU A 140 -3.89 20.34 5.79
N ARG A 141 -4.41 20.16 7.01
CA ARG A 141 -3.64 19.54 8.10
C ARG A 141 -3.27 18.09 7.79
N ASP A 142 -4.22 17.30 7.28
CA ASP A 142 -3.97 15.92 6.86
C ASP A 142 -2.90 15.89 5.74
N CYS A 143 -2.99 16.77 4.74
CA CYS A 143 -1.97 16.91 3.69
C CYS A 143 -0.58 17.22 4.23
N LYS A 144 -0.47 18.08 5.23
CA LYS A 144 0.83 18.41 5.85
C LYS A 144 1.45 17.20 6.54
N GLU A 145 0.65 16.41 7.25
CA GLU A 145 1.09 15.14 7.85
C GLU A 145 1.57 14.18 6.75
N LEU A 146 0.76 14.00 5.71
CA LEU A 146 1.03 13.07 4.61
C LEU A 146 2.26 13.45 3.76
N PHE A 147 2.50 14.73 3.50
CA PHE A 147 3.75 15.17 2.84
C PHE A 147 4.98 14.91 3.72
N GLY A 148 4.85 15.10 5.04
CA GLY A 148 5.91 14.74 5.98
C GLY A 148 6.20 13.24 5.99
N ASP A 149 5.17 12.41 5.92
CA ASP A 149 5.32 10.95 5.87
C ASP A 149 5.90 10.48 4.54
N ALA A 150 5.49 11.06 3.41
CA ALA A 150 6.06 10.79 2.10
C ALA A 150 7.56 11.15 2.05
N ALA A 151 7.93 12.32 2.60
CA ALA A 151 9.31 12.74 2.68
C ALA A 151 10.17 11.77 3.53
N ASP A 152 9.66 11.35 4.69
CA ASP A 152 10.34 10.38 5.55
C ASP A 152 10.54 9.03 4.86
N ARG A 153 9.54 8.53 4.13
CA ARG A 153 9.62 7.25 3.38
C ARG A 153 10.67 7.30 2.25
N ILE A 154 10.76 8.42 1.54
CA ILE A 154 11.81 8.63 0.54
C ILE A 154 13.18 8.77 1.24
N GLY A 155 13.24 9.47 2.37
CA GLY A 155 14.44 9.59 3.20
C GLY A 155 14.97 8.24 3.71
N ASP A 156 14.09 7.36 4.19
CA ASP A 156 14.42 6.00 4.60
C ASP A 156 14.96 5.17 3.42
N SER A 157 14.41 5.38 2.22
CA SER A 157 14.90 4.78 0.99
C SER A 157 16.34 5.21 0.67
N ILE A 158 16.64 6.51 0.80
CA ILE A 158 18.00 7.05 0.62
C ILE A 158 18.96 6.51 1.68
N ALA A 159 18.55 6.53 2.96
CA ALA A 159 19.38 6.08 4.08
C ALA A 159 19.73 4.58 3.97
N SER A 160 18.79 3.76 3.48
CA SER A 160 19.04 2.35 3.21
C SER A 160 20.17 2.16 2.18
N LEU A 161 20.34 3.07 1.22
CA LEU A 161 21.37 3.00 0.19
C LEU A 161 22.74 3.57 0.59
N THR A 162 22.85 4.36 1.65
CA THR A 162 24.12 5.02 2.04
C THR A 162 24.91 4.29 3.13
N THR A 163 24.32 3.33 3.83
CA THR A 163 24.89 2.67 5.03
C THR A 163 26.03 1.67 4.77
N THR A 164 26.53 1.53 3.53
CA THR A 164 27.63 0.63 3.15
C THR A 164 28.93 1.39 2.87
N SER A 165 29.50 2.04 3.90
CA SER A 165 30.79 2.75 3.80
C SER A 165 32.02 1.91 4.20
N SER A 166 31.86 0.63 4.55
CA SER A 166 33.01 -0.27 4.79
C SER A 166 33.42 -0.96 3.49
N LYS A 167 34.71 -0.86 3.13
CA LYS A 167 35.42 -1.39 1.93
C LYS A 167 35.25 -2.90 1.61
N ALA A 168 34.28 -3.59 2.21
CA ALA A 168 33.69 -4.84 1.72
C ALA A 168 32.40 -4.59 0.91
N ALA A 169 32.30 -3.42 0.28
CA ALA A 169 31.12 -2.82 -0.35
C ALA A 169 30.76 -3.42 -1.72
N ALA A 170 30.58 -4.73 -1.76
CA ALA A 170 30.01 -5.46 -2.90
C ALA A 170 28.73 -6.21 -2.49
N VAL A 171 27.97 -5.71 -1.51
CA VAL A 171 26.63 -6.22 -1.21
C VAL A 171 25.62 -5.29 -1.89
N LEU A 172 25.53 -5.49 -3.20
CA LEU A 172 24.59 -4.92 -4.16
C LEU A 172 23.13 -4.99 -3.66
N LEU A 173 22.29 -4.10 -4.16
CA LEU A 173 20.82 -4.12 -4.12
C LEU A 173 20.23 -5.56 -4.13
N THR A 174 20.08 -6.15 -2.95
CA THR A 174 19.49 -7.49 -2.80
C THR A 174 17.98 -7.43 -3.00
N GLY A 175 17.35 -8.56 -3.36
CA GLY A 175 15.88 -8.66 -3.47
C GLY A 175 15.13 -8.05 -2.27
N PRO A 176 15.42 -8.47 -1.02
CA PRO A 176 14.75 -7.92 0.16
C PRO A 176 14.91 -6.40 0.33
N LYS A 177 16.09 -5.87 -0.01
CA LYS A 177 16.34 -4.41 0.03
C LYS A 177 15.51 -3.67 -1.02
N ILE A 178 15.38 -4.24 -2.23
CA ILE A 178 14.52 -3.71 -3.28
C ILE A 178 13.05 -3.76 -2.83
N ASP A 179 12.61 -4.82 -2.16
CA ASP A 179 11.24 -4.92 -1.68
C ASP A 179 10.93 -3.91 -0.56
N ASP A 180 11.89 -3.63 0.33
CA ASP A 180 11.78 -2.53 1.30
C ASP A 180 11.66 -1.17 0.59
N LEU A 181 12.55 -0.88 -0.38
CA LEU A 181 12.50 0.35 -1.19
C LEU A 181 11.15 0.51 -1.91
N ARG A 182 10.68 -0.55 -2.56
CA ARG A 182 9.38 -0.55 -3.23
C ARG A 182 8.24 -0.31 -2.25
N SER A 183 8.29 -0.90 -1.05
CA SER A 183 7.26 -0.71 -0.03
C SER A 183 7.20 0.75 0.43
N TRP A 184 8.34 1.37 0.74
CA TRP A 184 8.38 2.77 1.16
C TRP A 184 8.00 3.75 0.05
N LEU A 185 8.48 3.53 -1.18
CA LEU A 185 8.14 4.38 -2.32
C LEU A 185 6.67 4.22 -2.73
N SER A 186 6.11 3.00 -2.66
CA SER A 186 4.68 2.78 -2.90
C SER A 186 3.85 3.56 -1.89
N ALA A 187 4.27 3.52 -0.63
CA ALA A 187 3.62 4.24 0.44
C ALA A 187 3.76 5.77 0.28
N ALA A 188 4.90 6.29 -0.20
CA ALA A 188 5.06 7.72 -0.51
C ALA A 188 4.13 8.19 -1.65
N VAL A 189 3.83 7.33 -2.63
CA VAL A 189 2.80 7.60 -3.63
C VAL A 189 1.41 7.61 -2.98
N THR A 190 1.10 6.63 -2.12
CA THR A 190 -0.17 6.55 -1.39
C THR A 190 -0.42 7.78 -0.52
N ASP A 191 0.59 8.32 0.17
CA ASP A 191 0.43 9.51 1.03
C ASP A 191 0.04 10.75 0.22
N GLN A 192 0.74 10.97 -0.89
CA GLN A 192 0.45 12.08 -1.80
C GLN A 192 -0.99 11.96 -2.35
N GLU A 193 -1.41 10.76 -2.72
CA GLU A 193 -2.78 10.55 -3.18
C GLU A 193 -3.83 10.78 -2.08
N THR A 194 -3.54 10.30 -0.87
CA THR A 194 -4.43 10.47 0.29
C THR A 194 -4.65 11.95 0.61
N CYS A 195 -3.64 12.80 0.41
CA CYS A 195 -3.78 14.24 0.58
C CYS A 195 -4.83 14.80 -0.40
N LEU A 196 -4.79 14.39 -1.68
CA LEU A 196 -5.78 14.82 -2.67
C LEU A 196 -7.19 14.30 -2.37
N ASP A 197 -7.30 13.07 -1.86
CA ASP A 197 -8.56 12.47 -1.45
C ASP A 197 -9.18 13.21 -0.23
N GLY A 198 -8.34 13.80 0.65
CA GLY A 198 -8.78 14.62 1.78
C GLY A 198 -9.62 15.85 1.41
N PHE A 199 -9.52 16.34 0.17
CA PHE A 199 -10.33 17.45 -0.34
C PHE A 199 -11.72 17.01 -0.84
N GLU A 200 -12.11 15.74 -0.69
CA GLU A 200 -13.47 15.30 -1.04
C GLU A 200 -14.54 16.09 -0.31
N GLY A 201 -15.57 16.52 -1.05
CA GLY A 201 -16.67 17.32 -0.51
C GLY A 201 -16.28 18.74 -0.09
N THR A 202 -15.10 19.23 -0.48
CA THR A 202 -14.72 20.65 -0.41
C THR A 202 -15.08 21.39 -1.70
N THR A 203 -15.11 22.72 -1.65
CA THR A 203 -15.38 23.59 -2.82
C THR A 203 -14.31 24.68 -2.93
N GLY A 204 -14.20 25.34 -4.09
CA GLY A 204 -13.34 26.53 -4.23
C GLY A 204 -12.01 26.33 -4.94
N GLY A 205 -11.82 25.24 -5.68
CA GLY A 205 -10.69 25.07 -6.59
C GLY A 205 -9.35 24.76 -5.91
N LEU A 206 -9.33 24.55 -4.58
CA LEU A 206 -8.08 24.36 -3.84
C LEU A 206 -7.46 23.00 -4.11
N ARG A 207 -8.29 21.97 -4.29
CA ARG A 207 -7.85 20.63 -4.69
C ARG A 207 -7.00 20.69 -5.95
N GLU A 208 -7.49 21.38 -6.98
CA GLU A 208 -6.84 21.52 -8.28
C GLU A 208 -5.52 22.28 -8.17
N LYS A 209 -5.43 23.27 -7.27
CA LYS A 209 -4.17 23.99 -6.98
C LYS A 209 -3.14 23.08 -6.30
N VAL A 210 -3.57 22.29 -5.31
CA VAL A 210 -2.71 21.34 -4.61
C VAL A 210 -2.24 20.24 -5.56
N GLU A 211 -3.15 19.69 -6.37
CA GLU A 211 -2.84 18.72 -7.41
C GLU A 211 -1.83 19.26 -8.43
N ALA A 212 -2.02 20.50 -8.90
CA ALA A 212 -1.06 21.14 -9.80
C ALA A 212 0.33 21.30 -9.16
N ALA A 213 0.39 21.72 -7.89
CA ALA A 213 1.65 21.85 -7.16
C ALA A 213 2.36 20.49 -6.94
N MET A 214 1.59 19.42 -6.81
CA MET A 214 2.08 18.04 -6.61
C MET A 214 2.56 17.34 -7.89
N THR A 215 2.45 17.98 -9.06
CA THR A 215 2.81 17.36 -10.35
C THR A 215 4.23 16.79 -10.33
N ASP A 216 5.22 17.60 -9.94
CA ASP A 216 6.61 17.15 -9.90
C ASP A 216 6.83 16.05 -8.86
N SER A 217 6.29 16.22 -7.64
CA SER A 217 6.51 15.26 -6.56
C SER A 217 5.93 13.89 -6.88
N THR A 218 4.72 13.85 -7.46
CA THR A 218 4.03 12.61 -7.84
C THR A 218 4.76 11.89 -8.97
N GLN A 219 5.17 12.61 -10.02
CA GLN A 219 5.91 12.05 -11.15
C GLN A 219 7.29 11.52 -10.73
N LEU A 220 8.05 12.29 -9.95
CA LEU A 220 9.40 11.90 -9.54
C LEU A 220 9.39 10.75 -8.52
N THR A 221 8.40 10.70 -7.63
CA THR A 221 8.21 9.55 -6.73
C THR A 221 7.83 8.29 -7.52
N SER A 222 6.91 8.41 -8.49
CA SER A 222 6.52 7.31 -9.39
C SER A 222 7.71 6.80 -10.21
N ASN A 223 8.54 7.69 -10.76
CA ASN A 223 9.75 7.32 -11.48
C ASN A 223 10.75 6.58 -10.60
N SER A 224 10.97 7.08 -9.37
CA SER A 224 11.84 6.41 -8.40
C SER A 224 11.33 5.00 -8.06
N LEU A 225 10.02 4.83 -7.89
CA LEU A 225 9.39 3.53 -7.67
C LEU A 225 9.57 2.58 -8.86
N ALA A 226 9.39 3.08 -10.08
CA ALA A 226 9.59 2.30 -11.30
C ALA A 226 11.05 1.84 -11.47
N ILE A 227 12.01 2.73 -11.18
CA ILE A 227 13.45 2.38 -11.19
C ILE A 227 13.73 1.30 -10.14
N ALA A 228 13.20 1.44 -8.92
CA ALA A 228 13.36 0.43 -7.87
C ALA A 228 12.77 -0.93 -8.30
N ALA A 229 11.59 -0.94 -8.91
CA ALA A 229 10.94 -2.16 -9.41
C ALA A 229 11.70 -2.81 -10.58
N GLY A 230 12.26 -2.00 -11.48
CA GLY A 230 13.05 -2.44 -12.63
C GLY A 230 14.52 -2.73 -12.34
N MET A 231 15.00 -2.44 -11.13
CA MET A 231 16.43 -2.39 -10.79
C MET A 231 17.20 -3.66 -11.15
N LEU A 232 16.66 -4.84 -10.86
CA LEU A 232 17.31 -6.11 -11.22
C LEU A 232 17.44 -6.31 -12.74
N GLY A 233 16.47 -5.82 -13.51
CA GLY A 233 16.53 -5.81 -14.97
C GLY A 233 17.57 -4.80 -15.48
N ILE A 234 17.57 -3.59 -14.92
CA ILE A 234 18.51 -2.52 -15.27
C ILE A 234 19.97 -2.97 -15.02
N LEU A 235 20.25 -3.55 -13.85
CA LEU A 235 21.60 -4.05 -13.52
C LEU A 235 22.07 -5.14 -14.48
N ARG A 236 21.16 -6.04 -14.90
CA ARG A 236 21.45 -7.07 -15.90
C ARG A 236 21.75 -6.44 -17.26
N ASP A 237 20.92 -5.51 -17.70
CA ASP A 237 21.02 -4.91 -19.04
C ASP A 237 22.26 -4.00 -19.16
N LEU A 238 22.78 -3.48 -18.04
CA LEU A 238 24.02 -2.70 -17.96
C LEU A 238 25.28 -3.54 -17.64
N GLY A 239 25.17 -4.87 -17.57
CA GLY A 239 26.31 -5.78 -17.37
C GLY A 239 26.91 -5.75 -15.95
N VAL A 240 26.18 -5.26 -14.95
CA VAL A 240 26.65 -5.22 -13.55
C VAL A 240 26.47 -6.61 -12.90
N PRO A 241 27.50 -7.19 -12.26
CA PRO A 241 27.41 -8.52 -11.66
C PRO A 241 26.31 -8.62 -10.58
N ILE A 242 25.28 -9.43 -10.81
CA ILE A 242 24.22 -9.72 -9.83
C ILE A 242 24.64 -10.94 -9.01
N HIS A 243 24.96 -10.77 -7.73
CA HIS A 243 25.11 -11.89 -6.80
C HIS A 243 23.74 -12.46 -6.42
N ARG A 244 23.23 -13.36 -7.27
CA ARG A 244 21.98 -14.09 -7.01
C ARG A 244 22.25 -15.13 -5.91
N LYS A 245 21.78 -14.88 -4.69
CA LYS A 245 21.75 -15.96 -3.68
C LYS A 245 20.73 -16.99 -4.16
N LEU A 246 21.23 -18.15 -4.57
CA LEU A 246 20.40 -19.29 -5.01
C LEU A 246 19.44 -19.69 -3.88
N LEU A 247 18.19 -19.95 -4.25
CA LEU A 247 17.11 -20.47 -3.41
C LEU A 247 17.61 -21.58 -2.47
N SER A 248 17.60 -21.33 -1.16
CA SER A 248 17.71 -22.41 -0.18
C SER A 248 16.35 -23.12 -0.09
N SER A 249 16.35 -24.40 -0.45
CA SER A 249 15.23 -25.35 -0.31
C SER A 249 14.60 -25.31 1.09
N PRO A 250 13.27 -25.50 1.25
CA PRO A 250 12.61 -25.54 2.53
C PRO A 250 12.87 -26.89 3.22
N SER A 251 13.99 -27.02 3.93
CA SER A 251 14.22 -28.16 4.83
C SER A 251 13.98 -27.76 6.28
N SER A 252 12.94 -28.38 6.84
CA SER A 252 12.82 -28.83 8.25
C SER A 252 13.14 -27.82 9.36
N HIS A 253 12.08 -27.38 10.05
CA HIS A 253 12.06 -26.82 11.42
C HIS A 253 13.35 -26.10 11.84
N ALA A 254 13.49 -24.85 11.42
CA ALA A 254 14.59 -24.01 11.83
C ALA A 254 14.51 -23.74 13.34
N ALA A 255 15.33 -24.46 14.12
CA ALA A 255 15.75 -23.99 15.42
C ALA A 255 16.40 -22.60 15.23
N LEU A 256 15.85 -21.60 15.91
CA LEU A 256 16.30 -20.21 15.80
C LEU A 256 17.84 -20.12 16.04
N PRO A 257 18.59 -19.39 15.20
CA PRO A 257 20.03 -19.23 15.36
C PRO A 257 20.41 -18.70 16.76
N ARG A 258 21.54 -19.16 17.32
CA ARG A 258 22.02 -18.79 18.66
C ARG A 258 22.28 -17.29 18.89
N TRP A 259 22.33 -16.48 17.82
CA TRP A 259 22.46 -15.01 17.89
C TRP A 259 21.12 -14.28 18.06
N VAL A 260 20.00 -14.99 17.94
CA VAL A 260 18.67 -14.49 18.27
C VAL A 260 18.58 -14.39 19.80
N SER A 261 18.57 -13.16 20.31
CA SER A 261 18.57 -12.89 21.75
C SER A 261 17.38 -13.58 22.46
N ALA A 262 17.51 -13.86 23.76
CA ALA A 262 16.46 -14.50 24.55
C ALA A 262 15.10 -13.76 24.48
N TRP A 263 15.13 -12.46 24.21
CA TRP A 263 13.96 -11.61 24.01
C TRP A 263 13.27 -11.85 22.65
N HIS A 264 14.03 -12.03 21.56
CA HIS A 264 13.46 -12.41 20.26
C HIS A 264 12.88 -13.84 20.24
N ARG A 265 13.11 -14.63 21.31
CA ARG A 265 12.45 -15.93 21.52
C ARG A 265 11.07 -15.81 22.19
N ARG A 266 10.69 -14.62 22.67
CA ARG A 266 9.40 -14.39 23.31
C ARG A 266 8.38 -14.02 22.23
N ALA A 267 7.43 -14.92 21.99
CA ALA A 267 6.27 -14.64 21.16
C ALA A 267 5.49 -13.45 21.75
N LEU A 268 5.60 -12.27 21.15
CA LEU A 268 5.03 -11.03 21.72
C LEU A 268 3.51 -11.08 21.79
N LEU A 269 2.87 -11.75 20.83
CA LEU A 269 1.41 -11.89 20.78
C LEU A 269 0.90 -13.25 21.30
N VAL A 270 1.78 -14.21 21.58
CA VAL A 270 1.38 -15.57 21.99
C VAL A 270 1.97 -15.98 23.35
N GLY A 271 2.89 -15.21 23.92
CA GLY A 271 3.51 -15.46 25.21
C GLY A 271 3.13 -14.48 26.31
N ASP A 272 3.46 -14.83 27.56
CA ASP A 272 3.31 -14.00 28.76
C ASP A 272 4.39 -12.90 28.82
N ALA A 273 4.38 -12.00 27.85
CA ALA A 273 5.21 -10.81 27.89
C ALA A 273 4.75 -9.93 29.05
N LYS A 274 5.61 -9.77 30.06
CA LYS A 274 5.39 -8.83 31.17
C LYS A 274 5.09 -7.44 30.57
N PRO A 275 3.93 -6.82 30.89
CA PRO A 275 3.59 -5.52 30.34
C PRO A 275 4.55 -4.45 30.87
N ASN A 276 4.89 -3.49 30.00
CA ASN A 276 5.60 -2.28 30.42
C ASN A 276 4.65 -1.35 31.16
N VAL A 277 3.42 -1.25 30.67
CA VAL A 277 2.36 -0.41 31.22
C VAL A 277 1.04 -1.15 31.23
N THR A 278 0.26 -1.00 32.30
CA THR A 278 -1.13 -1.48 32.38
C THR A 278 -2.11 -0.31 32.39
N VAL A 279 -3.10 -0.36 31.51
CA VAL A 279 -4.24 0.55 31.43
C VAL A 279 -5.46 -0.18 31.99
N ALA A 280 -6.18 0.47 32.91
CA ALA A 280 -7.45 -0.06 33.41
C ALA A 280 -8.40 1.07 33.78
N LYS A 281 -9.60 1.05 33.18
CA LYS A 281 -10.64 2.07 33.40
C LYS A 281 -11.13 2.11 34.86
N ASP A 282 -11.09 0.98 35.55
CA ASP A 282 -11.47 0.83 36.97
C ASP A 282 -10.45 1.42 37.96
N GLY A 283 -9.29 1.88 37.47
CA GLY A 283 -8.21 2.42 38.30
C GLY A 283 -7.25 1.38 38.89
N SER A 284 -7.38 0.10 38.54
CA SER A 284 -6.47 -0.97 38.96
C SER A 284 -5.16 -1.04 38.15
N GLY A 285 -5.03 -0.20 37.12
CA GLY A 285 -3.86 -0.04 36.27
C GLY A 285 -3.05 1.22 36.61
N GLN A 286 -1.96 1.45 35.89
CA GLN A 286 -1.13 2.66 36.03
C GLN A 286 -1.77 3.87 35.37
N PHE A 287 -2.56 3.67 34.30
CA PHE A 287 -3.28 4.71 33.58
C PHE A 287 -4.74 4.30 33.39
N ARG A 288 -5.60 5.30 33.18
CA ARG A 288 -7.02 5.08 32.87
C ARG A 288 -7.31 5.13 31.37
N THR A 289 -6.42 5.73 30.59
CA THR A 289 -6.54 5.86 29.13
C THR A 289 -5.36 5.23 28.42
N ILE A 290 -5.59 4.78 27.19
CA ILE A 290 -4.57 4.21 26.32
C ILE A 290 -3.65 5.32 25.80
N GLY A 291 -4.21 6.49 25.47
CA GLY A 291 -3.46 7.66 25.02
C GLY A 291 -2.34 8.06 25.99
N GLU A 292 -2.60 8.09 27.30
CA GLU A 292 -1.58 8.37 28.32
C GLU A 292 -0.45 7.33 28.30
N ALA A 293 -0.80 6.05 28.18
CA ALA A 293 0.19 4.97 28.14
C ALA A 293 1.08 5.04 26.88
N VAL A 294 0.50 5.42 25.73
CA VAL A 294 1.26 5.61 24.47
C VAL A 294 2.30 6.72 24.59
N GLN A 295 2.05 7.75 25.40
CA GLN A 295 3.02 8.84 25.58
C GLN A 295 4.33 8.37 26.22
N LEU A 296 4.29 7.33 27.06
CA LEU A 296 5.47 6.76 27.71
C LEU A 296 6.40 5.99 26.76
N VAL A 297 5.94 5.63 25.56
CA VAL A 297 6.75 4.87 24.60
C VAL A 297 7.97 5.71 24.19
N PRO A 298 9.20 5.23 24.35
CA PRO A 298 10.39 5.96 23.89
C PRO A 298 10.36 6.19 22.37
N LYS A 299 10.90 7.33 21.93
CA LYS A 299 11.03 7.62 20.49
C LYS A 299 11.98 6.59 19.84
N LYS A 300 11.57 6.08 18.68
CA LYS A 300 12.27 5.08 17.86
C LYS A 300 12.72 3.86 18.67
N ASN A 301 11.88 3.43 19.61
CA ASN A 301 12.18 2.30 20.50
C ASN A 301 12.50 1.03 19.69
N LEU A 302 13.68 0.46 19.87
CA LEU A 302 14.11 -0.74 19.15
C LEU A 302 13.56 -2.03 19.77
N HIS A 303 13.00 -1.93 20.97
CA HIS A 303 12.40 -3.05 21.68
C HIS A 303 10.87 -2.90 21.74
N PRO A 304 10.12 -3.99 21.78
CA PRO A 304 8.68 -3.94 21.97
C PRO A 304 8.30 -3.25 23.29
N PHE A 305 7.33 -2.34 23.22
CA PHE A 305 6.73 -1.68 24.38
C PHE A 305 5.29 -2.18 24.54
N VAL A 306 5.07 -3.06 25.52
CA VAL A 306 3.81 -3.76 25.74
C VAL A 306 2.90 -2.91 26.64
N ILE A 307 1.76 -2.49 26.08
CA ILE A 307 0.66 -1.84 26.78
C ILE A 307 -0.45 -2.86 26.93
N TYR A 308 -0.65 -3.33 28.17
CA TYR A 308 -1.76 -4.21 28.52
C TYR A 308 -2.97 -3.37 28.88
N VAL A 309 -4.09 -3.60 28.21
CA VAL A 309 -5.33 -2.84 28.35
C VAL A 309 -6.42 -3.77 28.87
N LYS A 310 -6.77 -3.61 30.15
CA LYS A 310 -7.79 -4.45 30.78
C LYS A 310 -9.16 -4.25 30.13
N GLU A 311 -10.04 -5.22 30.34
CA GLU A 311 -11.42 -5.16 29.86
C GLU A 311 -12.11 -3.84 30.19
N GLY A 312 -12.97 -3.41 29.27
CA GLY A 312 -13.65 -2.13 29.33
C GLY A 312 -13.79 -1.51 27.94
N GLU A 313 -14.73 -0.56 27.85
CA GLU A 313 -14.91 0.28 26.67
C GLU A 313 -14.22 1.64 26.91
N TYR A 314 -13.24 1.96 26.08
CA TYR A 314 -12.39 3.14 26.15
C TYR A 314 -12.81 4.12 25.04
N GLU A 315 -13.56 5.15 25.41
CA GLU A 315 -14.00 6.20 24.48
C GLU A 315 -12.91 7.26 24.34
N GLU A 316 -12.00 7.05 23.39
CA GLU A 316 -10.86 7.92 23.13
C GLU A 316 -10.36 7.79 21.70
N LYS A 317 -9.77 8.87 21.17
CA LYS A 317 -9.01 8.83 19.91
C LYS A 317 -7.54 8.56 20.23
N VAL A 318 -7.01 7.44 19.74
CA VAL A 318 -5.62 7.03 19.99
C VAL A 318 -4.79 7.17 18.73
N VAL A 319 -3.64 7.83 18.83
CA VAL A 319 -2.67 7.94 17.73
C VAL A 319 -1.32 7.39 18.17
N VAL A 320 -0.83 6.35 17.50
CA VAL A 320 0.54 5.85 17.65
C VAL A 320 1.40 6.47 16.55
N GLU A 321 1.97 7.62 16.87
CA GLU A 321 2.76 8.44 15.95
C GLU A 321 3.94 7.68 15.35
N LYS A 322 4.43 8.13 14.18
CA LYS A 322 5.59 7.53 13.48
C LYS A 322 6.86 7.42 14.31
N SER A 323 7.00 8.23 15.37
CA SER A 323 8.13 8.17 16.28
C SER A 323 8.04 7.04 17.31
N LYS A 324 6.88 6.41 17.51
CA LYS A 324 6.65 5.38 18.54
C LYS A 324 6.73 3.98 17.93
N TRP A 325 7.93 3.41 17.88
CA TRP A 325 8.16 2.11 17.22
C TRP A 325 7.87 0.93 18.15
N ASN A 326 7.51 -0.21 17.55
CA ASN A 326 7.33 -1.51 18.22
C ASN A 326 6.35 -1.47 19.41
N VAL A 327 5.27 -0.68 19.31
CA VAL A 327 4.21 -0.67 20.33
C VAL A 327 3.36 -1.92 20.20
N VAL A 328 3.06 -2.59 21.33
CA VAL A 328 2.24 -3.80 21.36
C VAL A 328 1.03 -3.57 22.27
N PHE A 329 -0.17 -3.58 21.72
CA PHE A 329 -1.41 -3.57 22.50
C PHE A 329 -1.86 -5.01 22.79
N VAL A 330 -2.20 -5.28 24.04
CA VAL A 330 -2.74 -6.56 24.49
C VAL A 330 -4.01 -6.29 25.29
N GLY A 331 -5.16 -6.79 24.84
CA GLY A 331 -6.41 -6.73 25.59
C GLY A 331 -6.75 -8.03 26.32
N ASP A 332 -7.89 -8.03 27.03
CA ASP A 332 -8.46 -9.22 27.71
C ASP A 332 -9.36 -10.06 26.81
N GLY A 333 -9.50 -9.67 25.55
CA GLY A 333 -10.33 -10.32 24.54
C GLY A 333 -10.93 -9.30 23.58
N MET A 334 -11.04 -9.65 22.29
CA MET A 334 -11.41 -8.71 21.23
C MET A 334 -12.79 -8.05 21.39
N TYR A 335 -13.67 -8.65 22.19
CA TYR A 335 -15.00 -8.09 22.52
C TYR A 335 -15.10 -7.61 23.97
N LYS A 336 -14.03 -7.74 24.77
CA LYS A 336 -13.98 -7.32 26.18
C LYS A 336 -13.23 -6.01 26.37
N THR A 337 -12.10 -5.87 25.70
CA THR A 337 -11.35 -4.62 25.63
C THR A 337 -11.67 -3.95 24.30
N VAL A 338 -12.35 -2.81 24.32
CA VAL A 338 -12.81 -2.11 23.11
C VAL A 338 -12.42 -0.64 23.15
N VAL A 339 -11.78 -0.14 22.12
CA VAL A 339 -11.56 1.30 21.90
C VAL A 339 -12.64 1.82 20.96
N THR A 340 -13.35 2.88 21.36
CA THR A 340 -14.54 3.38 20.66
C THR A 340 -14.43 4.88 20.37
N GLY A 341 -15.01 5.31 19.25
CA GLY A 341 -15.08 6.71 18.83
C GLY A 341 -16.21 6.92 17.81
N SER A 342 -16.45 8.16 17.37
CA SER A 342 -17.59 8.48 16.49
C SER A 342 -17.31 9.58 15.47
N LEU A 343 -16.04 9.92 15.23
CA LEU A 343 -15.68 10.90 14.20
C LEU A 343 -16.07 10.38 12.82
N ASN A 344 -16.53 11.28 11.96
CA ASN A 344 -17.09 10.93 10.65
C ASN A 344 -17.04 12.08 9.65
N PHE A 345 -17.24 11.72 8.38
CA PHE A 345 -17.19 12.64 7.25
C PHE A 345 -18.31 13.68 7.23
N VAL A 346 -19.54 13.28 7.54
CA VAL A 346 -20.72 14.16 7.52
C VAL A 346 -20.54 15.34 8.46
N ASP A 347 -19.98 15.10 9.64
CA ASP A 347 -19.77 16.12 10.67
C ASP A 347 -18.50 16.98 10.43
N GLY A 348 -17.84 16.82 9.28
CA GLY A 348 -16.78 17.71 8.79
C GLY A 348 -15.36 17.20 8.98
N THR A 349 -15.15 15.95 9.39
CA THR A 349 -13.81 15.35 9.53
C THR A 349 -13.44 14.59 8.25
N PRO A 350 -12.34 14.90 7.55
CA PRO A 350 -11.91 14.11 6.40
C PRO A 350 -11.66 12.65 6.78
N THR A 351 -11.93 11.71 5.86
CA THR A 351 -11.91 10.27 6.12
C THR A 351 -10.64 9.81 6.84
N PHE A 352 -9.47 10.26 6.41
CA PHE A 352 -8.16 9.93 7.02
C PHE A 352 -8.13 10.22 8.54
N SER A 353 -8.73 11.34 8.94
CA SER A 353 -8.79 11.83 10.31
C SER A 353 -9.96 11.29 11.14
N THR A 354 -10.90 10.53 10.53
CA THR A 354 -12.04 9.92 11.26
C THR A 354 -11.66 8.72 12.11
N ALA A 355 -10.46 8.16 11.92
CA ALA A 355 -9.99 6.96 12.61
C ALA A 355 -10.08 7.10 14.14
N THR A 356 -10.76 6.15 14.80
CA THR A 356 -10.78 6.04 16.26
C THR A 356 -9.38 5.69 16.78
N VAL A 357 -8.72 4.73 16.14
CA VAL A 357 -7.29 4.44 16.37
C VAL A 357 -6.52 4.56 15.08
N ALA A 358 -5.44 5.34 15.08
CA ALA A 358 -4.51 5.48 13.96
C ALA A 358 -3.10 5.08 14.38
N VAL A 359 -2.47 4.17 13.63
CA VAL A 359 -1.10 3.71 13.91
C VAL A 359 -0.19 3.95 12.71
N VAL A 360 0.94 4.60 12.96
CA VAL A 360 1.95 4.93 11.94
C VAL A 360 3.34 4.42 12.34
N GLY A 361 3.62 4.32 13.64
CA GLY A 361 4.87 3.76 14.15
C GLY A 361 5.11 2.31 13.70
N LYS A 362 6.25 2.06 13.04
CA LYS A 362 6.59 0.73 12.49
C LYS A 362 6.64 -0.36 13.56
N GLY A 363 6.32 -1.58 13.16
CA GLY A 363 6.32 -2.75 14.04
C GLY A 363 5.17 -2.74 15.06
N PHE A 364 4.13 -1.96 14.84
CA PHE A 364 2.95 -1.96 15.71
C PHE A 364 2.30 -3.36 15.73
N MET A 365 1.91 -3.82 16.90
CA MET A 365 1.16 -5.06 17.04
C MET A 365 -0.04 -4.87 17.96
N ALA A 366 -1.12 -5.61 17.70
CA ALA A 366 -2.26 -5.68 18.60
C ALA A 366 -2.77 -7.12 18.72
N ARG A 367 -3.21 -7.49 19.93
CA ARG A 367 -3.98 -8.70 20.16
C ARG A 367 -5.12 -8.55 21.15
N ASP A 368 -6.12 -9.40 20.98
CA ASP A 368 -7.18 -9.60 21.94
C ASP A 368 -7.90 -8.28 22.29
N ILE A 369 -8.10 -7.40 21.30
CA ILE A 369 -8.68 -6.06 21.47
C ILE A 369 -9.56 -5.67 20.27
N GLY A 370 -10.64 -4.93 20.54
CA GLY A 370 -11.57 -4.42 19.54
C GLY A 370 -11.41 -2.92 19.28
N PHE A 371 -11.67 -2.51 18.04
CA PHE A 371 -11.66 -1.11 17.60
C PHE A 371 -12.98 -0.80 16.90
N LYS A 372 -13.67 0.24 17.38
CA LYS A 372 -15.04 0.54 16.98
C LYS A 372 -15.23 2.00 16.59
N ASN A 373 -15.98 2.25 15.52
CA ASN A 373 -16.55 3.57 15.24
C ASN A 373 -18.08 3.49 15.24
N THR A 374 -18.70 4.28 16.13
CA THR A 374 -20.14 4.25 16.42
C THR A 374 -20.96 5.30 15.67
N ALA A 375 -20.36 6.06 14.74
CA ALA A 375 -21.04 7.13 14.02
C ALA A 375 -22.32 6.67 13.28
N GLY A 376 -22.33 5.42 12.79
CA GLY A 376 -23.48 4.83 12.11
C GLY A 376 -23.53 5.11 10.60
N PRO A 377 -24.39 4.41 9.85
CA PRO A 377 -24.36 4.41 8.39
C PRO A 377 -24.87 5.72 7.76
N LYS A 378 -25.61 6.54 8.52
CA LYS A 378 -26.05 7.88 8.10
C LYS A 378 -24.92 8.91 8.08
N LYS A 379 -23.80 8.60 8.72
CA LYS A 379 -22.64 9.50 8.86
C LYS A 379 -21.57 9.27 7.80
N HIS A 380 -21.83 8.39 6.83
CA HIS A 380 -20.91 8.00 5.77
C HIS A 380 -19.57 7.50 6.35
N GLN A 381 -18.44 7.92 5.78
CA GLN A 381 -17.11 7.43 6.14
C GLN A 381 -16.81 7.69 7.62
N ALA A 382 -16.50 6.61 8.36
CA ALA A 382 -16.22 6.66 9.79
C ALA A 382 -15.30 5.50 10.18
N VAL A 383 -13.99 5.77 10.18
CA VAL A 383 -12.96 4.74 10.33
C VAL A 383 -12.86 4.28 11.79
N ALA A 384 -12.90 2.97 12.02
CA ALA A 384 -12.60 2.38 13.32
C ALA A 384 -11.08 2.31 13.54
N PHE A 385 -10.35 1.83 12.53
CA PHE A 385 -8.92 1.65 12.62
C PHE A 385 -8.20 2.01 11.32
N ARG A 386 -7.13 2.80 11.43
CA ARG A 386 -6.23 3.14 10.33
C ARG A 386 -4.82 2.66 10.61
N SER A 387 -4.27 1.85 9.70
CA SER A 387 -2.88 1.42 9.76
C SER A 387 -2.08 2.02 8.60
N GLY A 388 -1.11 2.86 8.92
CA GLY A 388 0.00 3.27 8.05
C GLY A 388 1.35 2.76 8.58
N ALA A 389 1.35 1.76 9.47
CA ALA A 389 2.53 1.21 10.11
C ALA A 389 3.09 0.02 9.31
N ASP A 390 4.37 0.12 8.91
CA ASP A 390 5.06 -0.98 8.24
C ASP A 390 5.31 -2.14 9.20
N ARG A 391 5.20 -3.36 8.67
CA ARG A 391 5.39 -4.62 9.40
C ARG A 391 4.49 -4.70 10.65
N SER A 392 3.22 -4.34 10.48
CA SER A 392 2.22 -4.39 11.56
C SER A 392 1.45 -5.71 11.61
N VAL A 393 1.18 -6.22 12.82
CA VAL A 393 0.50 -7.51 13.05
C VAL A 393 -0.74 -7.32 13.94
N TYR A 394 -1.87 -7.84 13.49
CA TYR A 394 -3.14 -7.84 14.22
C TYR A 394 -3.59 -9.27 14.41
N PHE A 395 -3.71 -9.72 15.66
CA PHE A 395 -4.03 -11.10 15.99
C PHE A 395 -5.20 -11.19 16.95
N ARG A 396 -6.31 -11.81 16.54
CA ARG A 396 -7.54 -11.84 17.35
C ARG A 396 -7.98 -10.42 17.72
N CYS A 397 -8.11 -9.57 16.71
CA CYS A 397 -8.68 -8.22 16.86
C CYS A 397 -10.06 -8.13 16.22
N ALA A 398 -10.92 -7.26 16.75
CA ALA A 398 -12.20 -6.94 16.14
C ALA A 398 -12.18 -5.52 15.55
N PHE A 399 -12.69 -5.34 14.34
CA PHE A 399 -12.84 -4.05 13.69
C PHE A 399 -14.31 -3.85 13.32
N GLU A 400 -14.97 -2.87 13.93
CA GLU A 400 -16.42 -2.67 13.80
C GLU A 400 -16.77 -1.22 13.46
N ALA A 401 -17.38 -1.00 12.28
CA ALA A 401 -18.09 0.24 11.98
C ALA A 401 -19.18 -0.04 10.92
N PHE A 402 -19.46 0.96 10.08
CA PHE A 402 -20.32 0.84 8.91
C PHE A 402 -19.50 1.10 7.64
N GLN A 403 -19.50 2.32 7.10
CA GLN A 403 -18.72 2.67 5.92
C GLN A 403 -17.26 2.96 6.33
N ASP A 404 -16.31 2.46 5.55
CA ASP A 404 -14.87 2.70 5.71
C ASP A 404 -14.30 2.18 7.05
N THR A 405 -14.70 0.97 7.50
CA THR A 405 -14.35 0.45 8.83
C THR A 405 -12.85 0.33 9.07
N LEU A 406 -12.12 -0.37 8.18
CA LEU A 406 -10.70 -0.66 8.32
C LEU A 406 -9.93 -0.03 7.15
N TYR A 407 -9.17 1.01 7.48
CA TYR A 407 -8.29 1.70 6.53
C TYR A 407 -6.90 1.06 6.58
N VAL A 408 -6.64 0.10 5.70
CA VAL A 408 -5.31 -0.46 5.40
C VAL A 408 -4.51 0.53 4.54
N HIS A 409 -4.16 1.67 5.15
CA HIS A 409 -3.68 2.87 4.45
C HIS A 409 -2.47 2.60 3.56
N ALA A 410 -1.36 2.17 4.14
CA ALA A 410 -0.10 1.96 3.40
C ALA A 410 0.80 0.90 4.06
N LEU A 411 1.89 0.53 3.38
CA LEU A 411 2.95 -0.37 3.85
C LEU A 411 2.46 -1.82 4.10
N ARG A 412 3.28 -2.67 4.74
CA ARG A 412 3.02 -4.10 4.91
C ARG A 412 2.26 -4.41 6.19
N GLN A 413 1.18 -5.18 6.08
CA GLN A 413 0.25 -5.43 7.19
C GLN A 413 -0.24 -6.88 7.18
N PHE A 414 -0.32 -7.51 8.35
CA PHE A 414 -0.81 -8.88 8.50
C PHE A 414 -1.92 -8.96 9.55
N TYR A 415 -3.07 -9.51 9.14
CA TYR A 415 -4.25 -9.69 9.97
C TYR A 415 -4.54 -11.18 10.11
N ARG A 416 -4.63 -11.68 11.34
CA ARG A 416 -4.81 -13.10 11.64
C ARG A 416 -5.93 -13.31 12.65
N GLU A 417 -6.89 -14.18 12.32
CA GLU A 417 -8.00 -14.53 13.23
C GLU A 417 -8.77 -13.30 13.71
N CYS A 418 -8.89 -12.29 12.85
CA CYS A 418 -9.61 -11.06 13.15
C CYS A 418 -11.06 -11.14 12.68
N ASP A 419 -11.94 -10.42 13.39
CA ASP A 419 -13.32 -10.21 12.98
C ASP A 419 -13.47 -8.80 12.41
N ILE A 420 -13.91 -8.67 11.16
CA ILE A 420 -14.07 -7.38 10.49
C ILE A 420 -15.51 -7.23 10.02
N SER A 421 -16.19 -6.15 10.43
CA SER A 421 -17.59 -5.91 10.05
C SER A 421 -17.85 -4.50 9.58
N GLY A 422 -18.63 -4.36 8.51
CA GLY A 422 -18.98 -3.07 7.93
C GLY A 422 -19.96 -3.19 6.76
N THR A 423 -20.07 -2.11 5.99
CA THR A 423 -21.06 -1.99 4.90
C THR A 423 -20.41 -1.61 3.57
N ILE A 424 -20.22 -0.31 3.31
CA ILE A 424 -19.58 0.21 2.10
C ILE A 424 -18.07 0.30 2.34
N ASP A 425 -17.28 -0.23 1.40
CA ASP A 425 -15.81 -0.12 1.33
C ASP A 425 -15.11 -0.42 2.66
N PHE A 426 -15.58 -1.41 3.40
CA PHE A 426 -15.21 -1.51 4.81
C PHE A 426 -13.81 -2.08 5.06
N ILE A 427 -13.12 -2.58 4.03
CA ILE A 427 -11.68 -2.82 3.99
C ILE A 427 -11.10 -2.07 2.80
N PHE A 428 -10.38 -0.97 3.03
CA PHE A 428 -9.94 -0.08 1.95
C PHE A 428 -8.57 0.53 2.21
N GLY A 429 -7.92 1.00 1.15
CA GLY A 429 -6.58 1.58 1.20
C GLY A 429 -5.64 0.96 0.17
N ASP A 430 -4.35 1.21 0.35
CA ASP A 430 -3.30 0.85 -0.59
C ASP A 430 -2.07 0.24 0.12
N ALA A 431 -2.29 -0.45 1.23
CA ALA A 431 -1.30 -1.32 1.84
C ALA A 431 -1.01 -2.57 0.99
N ALA A 432 0.09 -3.23 1.27
CA ALA A 432 0.24 -4.66 1.04
C ALA A 432 -0.33 -5.39 2.28
N ALA A 433 -1.59 -5.81 2.20
CA ALA A 433 -2.31 -6.38 3.34
C ALA A 433 -2.72 -7.83 3.07
N VAL A 434 -2.33 -8.74 3.98
CA VAL A 434 -2.80 -10.13 3.97
C VAL A 434 -3.70 -10.38 5.18
N PHE A 435 -4.91 -10.85 4.92
CA PHE A 435 -5.87 -11.31 5.90
C PHE A 435 -5.90 -12.83 5.86
N GLN A 436 -5.71 -13.47 7.01
CA GLN A 436 -5.65 -14.92 7.09
C GLN A 436 -6.53 -15.46 8.22
N LYS A 437 -7.40 -16.43 7.91
CA LYS A 437 -8.35 -17.01 8.88
C LYS A 437 -9.20 -15.96 9.61
N CYS A 438 -9.49 -14.86 8.94
CA CYS A 438 -10.37 -13.81 9.47
C CYS A 438 -11.83 -14.12 9.17
N THR A 439 -12.74 -13.60 9.99
CA THR A 439 -14.18 -13.58 9.70
C THR A 439 -14.57 -12.21 9.16
N ILE A 440 -15.03 -12.16 7.92
CA ILE A 440 -15.45 -10.94 7.23
C ILE A 440 -16.97 -10.90 7.22
N ARG A 441 -17.55 -9.86 7.83
CA ARG A 441 -18.95 -9.79 8.21
C ARG A 441 -19.67 -8.57 7.64
N PRO A 442 -20.17 -8.62 6.39
CA PRO A 442 -21.07 -7.61 5.84
C PRO A 442 -22.30 -7.42 6.73
N ARG A 443 -22.65 -6.17 7.02
CA ARG A 443 -23.79 -5.77 7.87
C ARG A 443 -24.95 -5.24 7.04
N GLN A 444 -26.11 -5.03 7.63
CA GLN A 444 -27.21 -4.37 6.93
C GLN A 444 -26.91 -2.85 6.80
N PRO A 445 -26.78 -2.31 5.58
CA PRO A 445 -26.63 -0.87 5.35
C PRO A 445 -27.98 -0.16 5.33
N LEU A 446 -28.01 1.13 5.00
CA LEU A 446 -29.27 1.84 4.75
C LEU A 446 -29.98 1.28 3.52
N ALA A 447 -31.29 1.55 3.42
CA ALA A 447 -32.06 1.18 2.24
C ALA A 447 -31.41 1.70 0.94
N ASN A 448 -31.42 0.86 -0.10
CA ASN A 448 -30.81 1.13 -1.42
C ASN A 448 -29.27 1.26 -1.44
N GLN A 449 -28.60 1.01 -0.32
CA GLN A 449 -27.15 0.83 -0.31
C GLN A 449 -26.79 -0.64 -0.57
N ARG A 450 -25.56 -0.84 -1.01
CA ARG A 450 -24.95 -2.15 -1.25
C ARG A 450 -23.77 -2.30 -0.32
N ASN A 451 -23.44 -3.52 0.07
CA ASN A 451 -22.21 -3.80 0.78
C ASN A 451 -21.07 -4.02 -0.21
N ILE A 452 -19.91 -3.49 0.11
CA ILE A 452 -18.68 -3.67 -0.64
C ILE A 452 -17.60 -4.03 0.37
N ILE A 453 -17.04 -5.23 0.25
CA ILE A 453 -16.02 -5.72 1.18
C ILE A 453 -14.72 -4.93 0.98
N THR A 454 -14.22 -4.84 -0.26
CA THR A 454 -12.96 -4.14 -0.54
C THR A 454 -13.08 -2.93 -1.47
N ALA A 455 -12.29 -1.90 -1.19
CA ALA A 455 -12.02 -0.81 -2.12
C ALA A 455 -10.51 -0.52 -2.17
N GLN A 456 -9.79 -1.27 -3.01
CA GLN A 456 -8.33 -1.18 -3.05
C GLN A 456 -7.86 -0.03 -3.96
N GLY A 457 -6.91 0.76 -3.46
CA GLY A 457 -6.52 2.08 -3.98
C GLY A 457 -5.20 2.16 -4.74
N LYS A 458 -4.70 1.08 -5.34
CA LYS A 458 -3.43 1.12 -6.09
C LYS A 458 -3.53 2.01 -7.32
N LYS A 459 -2.69 3.04 -7.39
CA LYS A 459 -2.70 4.07 -8.45
C LYS A 459 -1.54 3.92 -9.45
N ASP A 460 -0.44 3.29 -9.06
CA ASP A 460 0.75 3.10 -9.89
C ASP A 460 1.04 1.59 -10.06
N PRO A 461 1.25 1.09 -11.29
CA PRO A 461 1.50 -0.33 -11.58
C PRO A 461 2.70 -0.89 -10.82
N ASN A 462 3.73 -0.07 -10.55
CA ASN A 462 4.97 -0.48 -9.92
C ASN A 462 4.83 -0.64 -8.40
N GLN A 463 3.73 -0.16 -7.80
CA GLN A 463 3.47 -0.36 -6.38
C GLN A 463 3.37 -1.86 -6.08
N ASN A 464 3.98 -2.30 -4.98
CA ASN A 464 3.88 -3.69 -4.50
C ASN A 464 2.72 -3.88 -3.52
N THR A 465 1.61 -3.16 -3.74
CA THR A 465 0.44 -3.08 -2.85
C THR A 465 -0.74 -3.89 -3.38
N GLY A 466 -1.72 -4.14 -2.52
CA GLY A 466 -2.88 -4.99 -2.81
C GLY A 466 -3.48 -5.60 -1.54
N ILE A 467 -4.73 -6.07 -1.65
CA ILE A 467 -5.43 -6.77 -0.57
C ILE A 467 -5.52 -8.26 -0.92
N SER A 468 -4.99 -9.12 -0.06
CA SER A 468 -5.06 -10.58 -0.17
C SER A 468 -5.90 -11.15 0.98
N ILE A 469 -7.00 -11.81 0.64
CA ILE A 469 -7.90 -12.47 1.59
C ILE A 469 -7.67 -13.98 1.44
N GLN A 470 -6.95 -14.60 2.38
CA GLN A 470 -6.55 -16.01 2.32
C GLN A 470 -7.21 -16.83 3.44
N ALA A 471 -7.79 -17.98 3.11
CA ALA A 471 -8.34 -18.92 4.11
C ALA A 471 -9.30 -18.25 5.12
N CYS A 472 -10.04 -17.24 4.68
CA CYS A 472 -10.99 -16.50 5.51
C CYS A 472 -12.41 -17.08 5.35
N THR A 473 -13.34 -16.58 6.15
CA THR A 473 -14.78 -16.87 6.01
C THR A 473 -15.53 -15.56 5.79
N ILE A 474 -16.38 -15.52 4.77
CA ILE A 474 -17.30 -14.40 4.49
C ILE A 474 -18.71 -14.86 4.83
N ALA A 475 -19.30 -14.27 5.87
CA ALA A 475 -20.64 -14.60 6.34
C ALA A 475 -21.36 -13.33 6.79
N PRO A 476 -22.69 -13.23 6.67
CA PRO A 476 -23.40 -12.04 7.12
C PRO A 476 -23.19 -11.82 8.63
N TYR A 477 -23.13 -10.55 9.05
CA TYR A 477 -23.00 -10.18 10.47
C TYR A 477 -24.17 -10.72 11.31
N SER A 478 -25.35 -10.78 10.72
CA SER A 478 -26.59 -11.23 11.33
C SER A 478 -27.56 -11.77 10.28
N ALA A 479 -28.57 -12.53 10.68
CA ALA A 479 -29.49 -13.23 9.76
C ALA A 479 -30.40 -12.28 8.95
N ASP A 480 -30.52 -11.02 9.34
CA ASP A 480 -31.33 -9.97 8.72
C ASP A 480 -30.59 -9.19 7.62
N VAL A 481 -29.33 -9.55 7.31
CA VAL A 481 -28.59 -8.94 6.19
C VAL A 481 -29.22 -9.38 4.87
N THR A 482 -29.91 -8.45 4.23
CA THR A 482 -30.63 -8.63 2.95
C THR A 482 -30.01 -7.85 1.79
N ALA A 483 -29.07 -6.95 2.08
CA ALA A 483 -28.44 -6.13 1.07
C ALA A 483 -27.52 -6.94 0.15
N GLN A 484 -27.53 -6.59 -1.14
CA GLN A 484 -26.56 -7.10 -2.09
C GLN A 484 -25.13 -6.79 -1.61
N THR A 485 -24.27 -7.80 -1.65
CA THR A 485 -22.90 -7.70 -1.18
C THR A 485 -21.92 -8.10 -2.27
N PHE A 486 -20.88 -7.29 -2.48
CA PHE A 486 -19.84 -7.50 -3.47
C PHE A 486 -18.49 -7.67 -2.78
N LEU A 487 -17.63 -8.51 -3.37
CA LEU A 487 -16.24 -8.73 -2.97
C LEU A 487 -15.42 -7.45 -2.98
N GLY A 488 -15.67 -6.56 -3.96
CA GLY A 488 -15.02 -5.26 -4.00
C GLY A 488 -15.38 -4.38 -5.19
N ARG A 489 -14.78 -3.20 -5.24
CA ARG A 489 -14.82 -2.27 -6.37
C ARG A 489 -13.52 -1.46 -6.51
N PRO A 490 -13.12 -1.07 -7.74
CA PRO A 490 -11.80 -0.50 -7.98
C PRO A 490 -11.76 0.99 -7.70
N TRP A 491 -11.23 1.35 -6.53
CA TRP A 491 -11.07 2.76 -6.14
C TRP A 491 -10.11 3.51 -7.08
N LYS A 492 -9.02 2.86 -7.50
CA LYS A 492 -8.02 3.43 -8.42
C LYS A 492 -7.70 2.47 -9.57
N ASN A 493 -7.01 2.98 -10.59
CA ASN A 493 -6.89 2.31 -11.89
C ASN A 493 -6.13 0.97 -11.87
N TYR A 494 -5.29 0.71 -10.87
CA TYR A 494 -4.52 -0.53 -10.74
C TYR A 494 -5.00 -1.38 -9.54
N SER A 495 -6.26 -1.16 -9.13
CA SER A 495 -6.86 -1.82 -7.97
C SER A 495 -6.57 -3.32 -7.97
N THR A 496 -5.94 -3.83 -6.91
CA THR A 496 -5.52 -5.23 -6.81
C THR A 496 -6.13 -5.89 -5.58
N THR A 497 -6.98 -6.89 -5.78
CA THR A 497 -7.61 -7.64 -4.69
C THR A 497 -7.72 -9.11 -5.08
N VAL A 498 -7.32 -10.01 -4.18
CA VAL A 498 -7.42 -11.46 -4.41
C VAL A 498 -8.11 -12.18 -3.25
N PHE A 499 -8.94 -13.17 -3.58
CA PHE A 499 -9.56 -14.08 -2.62
C PHE A 499 -9.04 -15.50 -2.89
N LEU A 500 -8.33 -16.06 -1.92
CA LEU A 500 -7.63 -17.34 -2.02
C LEU A 500 -8.15 -18.30 -0.93
N GLN A 501 -8.55 -19.51 -1.31
CA GLN A 501 -8.95 -20.58 -0.38
C GLN A 501 -9.99 -20.12 0.66
N THR A 502 -10.83 -19.14 0.30
CA THR A 502 -11.75 -18.47 1.22
C THR A 502 -13.14 -19.10 1.09
N GLU A 503 -13.79 -19.32 2.23
CA GLU A 503 -15.19 -19.74 2.27
C GLU A 503 -16.10 -18.53 2.05
N ILE A 504 -16.72 -18.45 0.88
CA ILE A 504 -17.59 -17.36 0.47
C ILE A 504 -19.05 -17.79 0.69
N GLY A 505 -19.69 -17.19 1.69
CA GLY A 505 -21.10 -17.42 2.00
C GLY A 505 -22.06 -16.86 0.93
N ALA A 506 -23.32 -17.29 1.01
CA ALA A 506 -24.36 -16.98 0.02
C ALA A 506 -24.76 -15.49 -0.01
N VAL A 507 -24.24 -14.70 0.93
CA VAL A 507 -24.46 -13.25 1.00
C VAL A 507 -23.83 -12.51 -0.18
N VAL A 508 -22.79 -13.07 -0.80
CA VAL A 508 -22.10 -12.48 -1.94
C VAL A 508 -22.89 -12.68 -3.23
N ASP A 509 -23.13 -11.57 -3.94
CA ASP A 509 -23.84 -11.54 -5.21
C ASP A 509 -23.09 -12.34 -6.29
N ALA A 510 -23.84 -12.96 -7.21
CA ALA A 510 -23.27 -13.77 -8.28
C ALA A 510 -22.31 -12.96 -9.19
N GLU A 511 -22.58 -11.67 -9.40
CA GLU A 511 -21.68 -10.77 -10.14
C GLU A 511 -20.30 -10.65 -9.46
N GLY A 512 -20.26 -10.78 -8.13
CA GLY A 512 -19.07 -10.77 -7.28
C GLY A 512 -18.41 -9.41 -7.11
N TRP A 513 -18.31 -8.60 -8.17
CA TRP A 513 -17.57 -7.34 -8.16
C TRP A 513 -18.44 -6.20 -8.69
N LEU A 514 -18.31 -5.01 -8.11
CA LEU A 514 -19.09 -3.83 -8.48
C LEU A 514 -18.23 -2.80 -9.23
N PRO A 515 -18.70 -2.20 -10.34
CA PRO A 515 -17.93 -1.14 -10.98
C PRO A 515 -17.90 0.09 -10.07
N TRP A 516 -16.80 0.84 -10.14
CA TRP A 516 -16.64 2.07 -9.35
C TRP A 516 -17.70 3.11 -9.70
N VAL A 517 -17.84 3.39 -11.00
CA VAL A 517 -18.90 4.23 -11.57
C VAL A 517 -19.92 3.31 -12.22
N ALA A 518 -21.18 3.44 -11.82
CA ALA A 518 -22.26 2.63 -12.38
C ALA A 518 -22.31 2.76 -13.92
N GLY A 519 -22.37 1.61 -14.61
CA GLY A 519 -22.41 1.54 -16.07
C GLY A 519 -21.05 1.76 -16.77
N VAL A 520 -19.96 2.00 -16.03
CA VAL A 520 -18.62 2.15 -16.59
C VAL A 520 -17.81 0.89 -16.31
N VAL A 521 -17.26 0.30 -17.37
CA VAL A 521 -16.35 -0.84 -17.24
C VAL A 521 -15.05 -0.35 -16.60
N PRO A 522 -14.54 -1.03 -15.56
CA PRO A 522 -13.25 -0.69 -14.96
C PRO A 522 -12.08 -0.76 -15.95
N PRO A 523 -10.97 -0.06 -15.67
CA PRO A 523 -9.73 -0.21 -16.44
C PRO A 523 -9.30 -1.68 -16.54
N ASP A 524 -8.72 -2.07 -17.67
CA ASP A 524 -8.13 -3.41 -17.88
C ASP A 524 -6.90 -3.65 -16.99
N THR A 525 -6.34 -2.59 -16.42
CA THR A 525 -5.20 -2.58 -15.50
C THR A 525 -5.52 -3.01 -14.08
N ILE A 526 -6.80 -3.16 -13.70
CA ILE A 526 -7.14 -3.74 -12.39
C ILE A 526 -6.73 -5.22 -12.35
N ASN A 527 -6.62 -5.75 -11.14
CA ASN A 527 -6.27 -7.15 -10.94
C ASN A 527 -7.10 -7.77 -9.81
N TYR A 528 -8.26 -8.28 -10.20
CA TYR A 528 -9.17 -9.00 -9.32
C TYR A 528 -9.12 -10.49 -9.61
N ALA A 529 -8.87 -11.31 -8.58
CA ALA A 529 -8.69 -12.74 -8.79
C ALA A 529 -9.29 -13.59 -7.68
N GLU A 530 -9.73 -14.78 -8.07
CA GLU A 530 -10.26 -15.82 -7.18
C GLU A 530 -9.46 -17.13 -7.38
N PHE A 531 -9.14 -17.82 -6.29
CA PHE A 531 -8.40 -19.09 -6.30
C PHE A 531 -8.94 -20.07 -5.27
N GLN A 532 -9.47 -21.21 -5.72
CA GLN A 532 -9.93 -22.31 -4.86
C GLN A 532 -10.86 -21.90 -3.70
N ASN A 533 -11.72 -20.90 -3.94
CA ASN A 533 -12.73 -20.49 -2.98
C ASN A 533 -13.86 -21.53 -2.87
N THR A 534 -14.39 -21.72 -1.68
CA THR A 534 -15.47 -22.68 -1.38
C THR A 534 -16.71 -21.96 -0.86
N GLY A 535 -17.80 -22.69 -0.66
CA GLY A 535 -19.05 -22.14 -0.14
C GLY A 535 -20.03 -21.67 -1.23
N PRO A 536 -21.28 -21.39 -0.85
CA PRO A 536 -22.36 -21.15 -1.80
C PRO A 536 -22.20 -19.87 -2.64
N GLY A 537 -21.42 -18.88 -2.18
CA GLY A 537 -21.12 -17.65 -2.93
C GLY A 537 -19.87 -17.71 -3.81
N SER A 538 -19.16 -18.86 -3.88
CA SER A 538 -17.87 -18.95 -4.58
C SER A 538 -17.97 -19.29 -6.08
N THR A 539 -19.18 -19.53 -6.60
CA THR A 539 -19.34 -19.88 -8.02
C THR A 539 -18.96 -18.71 -8.92
N VAL A 540 -18.01 -18.93 -9.83
CA VAL A 540 -17.49 -17.87 -10.72
C VAL A 540 -18.26 -17.72 -12.04
N ALA A 541 -19.21 -18.61 -12.34
CA ALA A 541 -19.95 -18.61 -13.62
C ALA A 541 -20.70 -17.29 -13.87
N GLY A 542 -21.35 -16.75 -12.84
CA GLY A 542 -22.12 -15.50 -12.88
C GLY A 542 -21.29 -14.23 -12.70
N ARG A 543 -19.97 -14.34 -12.50
CA ARG A 543 -19.11 -13.19 -12.28
C ARG A 543 -19.01 -12.30 -13.51
N VAL A 544 -18.74 -11.02 -13.26
CA VAL A 544 -18.41 -10.00 -14.27
C VAL A 544 -17.36 -10.49 -15.28
N LYS A 545 -17.36 -9.91 -16.48
CA LYS A 545 -16.45 -10.28 -17.59
C LYS A 545 -15.41 -9.19 -17.89
N TRP A 546 -14.98 -8.44 -16.88
CA TRP A 546 -13.99 -7.38 -17.05
C TRP A 546 -12.62 -7.96 -17.41
N ALA A 547 -11.85 -7.23 -18.23
CA ALA A 547 -10.51 -7.67 -18.66
C ALA A 547 -9.54 -7.89 -17.49
N GLY A 548 -9.62 -7.04 -16.45
CA GLY A 548 -8.79 -7.16 -15.25
C GLY A 548 -9.32 -8.13 -14.19
N TYR A 549 -10.38 -8.89 -14.47
CA TYR A 549 -10.90 -9.94 -13.59
C TYR A 549 -10.46 -11.34 -14.06
N ARG A 550 -9.93 -12.13 -13.13
CA ARG A 550 -9.32 -13.45 -13.37
C ARG A 550 -10.02 -14.50 -12.48
N PRO A 551 -11.04 -15.22 -13.00
CA PRO A 551 -11.92 -16.08 -12.20
C PRO A 551 -11.27 -17.35 -11.63
N ALA A 552 -10.15 -17.79 -12.19
CA ALA A 552 -9.44 -18.99 -11.75
C ALA A 552 -7.96 -18.85 -12.13
N ILE A 553 -7.20 -18.18 -11.26
CA ILE A 553 -5.75 -18.05 -11.45
C ILE A 553 -5.03 -19.36 -11.13
N SER A 554 -3.79 -19.53 -11.60
CA SER A 554 -2.98 -20.71 -11.27
C SER A 554 -2.43 -20.66 -9.84
N ALA A 555 -1.92 -21.78 -9.34
CA ALA A 555 -1.26 -21.83 -8.02
C ALA A 555 -0.01 -20.94 -7.98
N GLU A 556 0.76 -20.86 -9.08
CA GLU A 556 1.93 -19.99 -9.19
C GLU A 556 1.55 -18.51 -9.17
N GLU A 557 0.41 -18.15 -9.77
CA GLU A 557 -0.12 -16.79 -9.72
C GLU A 557 -0.64 -16.44 -8.32
N ALA A 558 -1.39 -17.36 -7.69
CA ALA A 558 -1.90 -17.19 -6.34
C ALA A 558 -0.78 -17.12 -5.29
N ALA A 559 0.31 -17.87 -5.48
CA ALA A 559 1.46 -17.87 -4.58
C ALA A 559 2.09 -16.49 -4.38
N LYS A 560 1.99 -15.59 -5.37
CA LYS A 560 2.49 -14.20 -5.31
C LYS A 560 1.79 -13.34 -4.25
N TYR A 561 0.61 -13.76 -3.79
CA TYR A 561 -0.21 -13.05 -2.82
C TYR A 561 -0.25 -13.73 -1.44
N THR A 562 0.61 -14.74 -1.23
CA THR A 562 0.79 -15.40 0.06
C THR A 562 1.67 -14.57 0.99
N VAL A 563 1.64 -14.88 2.29
CA VAL A 563 2.45 -14.18 3.30
C VAL A 563 3.94 -14.19 2.95
N HIS A 564 4.47 -15.30 2.42
CA HIS A 564 5.87 -15.42 2.03
C HIS A 564 6.23 -14.44 0.91
N ALA A 565 5.54 -14.52 -0.22
CA ALA A 565 5.93 -13.76 -1.41
C ALA A 565 5.49 -12.29 -1.37
N PHE A 566 4.33 -12.00 -0.76
CA PHE A 566 3.73 -10.68 -0.81
C PHE A 566 4.20 -9.77 0.32
N LEU A 567 4.49 -10.34 1.49
CA LEU A 567 4.87 -9.58 2.68
C LEU A 567 6.30 -9.82 3.16
N ASP A 568 7.01 -10.79 2.57
CA ASP A 568 8.28 -11.31 3.13
C ASP A 568 8.12 -11.70 4.62
N GLY A 569 7.01 -12.38 4.92
CA GLY A 569 6.52 -12.54 6.29
C GLY A 569 7.48 -13.22 7.26
N SER A 570 8.35 -14.12 6.78
CA SER A 570 9.34 -14.80 7.63
C SER A 570 10.37 -13.85 8.23
N GLN A 571 10.58 -12.66 7.65
CA GLN A 571 11.52 -11.69 8.21
C GLN A 571 10.98 -10.98 9.47
N TRP A 572 9.65 -10.88 9.64
CA TRP A 572 9.07 -10.00 10.65
C TRP A 572 7.83 -10.53 11.36
N ILE A 573 6.99 -11.33 10.72
CA ILE A 573 5.80 -11.93 11.36
C ILE A 573 6.22 -13.00 12.36
N ASP A 574 7.27 -13.77 12.08
CA ASP A 574 7.80 -14.80 13.00
C ASP A 574 8.14 -14.19 14.38
N GLN A 575 8.59 -12.94 14.42
CA GLN A 575 8.94 -12.22 15.65
C GLN A 575 7.72 -11.89 16.52
N SER A 576 6.52 -11.82 15.93
CA SER A 576 5.26 -11.67 16.68
C SER A 576 4.88 -12.94 17.45
N GLY A 577 5.38 -14.10 17.00
CA GLY A 577 5.02 -15.42 17.48
C GLY A 577 3.65 -15.94 17.01
N VAL A 578 2.93 -15.18 16.18
CA VAL A 578 1.67 -15.62 15.57
C VAL A 578 1.95 -16.73 14.56
N THR A 579 1.18 -17.82 14.64
CA THR A 579 1.24 -18.89 13.63
C THR A 579 0.45 -18.49 12.41
N TYR A 580 1.09 -18.57 11.24
CA TYR A 580 0.48 -18.25 9.95
C TYR A 580 0.84 -19.31 8.91
N GLN A 581 0.01 -19.39 7.87
CA GLN A 581 0.31 -20.17 6.68
C GLN A 581 1.15 -19.30 5.74
N SER A 582 2.40 -19.71 5.50
CA SER A 582 3.37 -18.90 4.75
C SER A 582 3.09 -18.92 3.24
N THR A 583 2.62 -20.04 2.71
CA THR A 583 2.35 -20.30 1.29
C THR A 583 0.89 -20.72 1.08
N LEU A 584 0.54 -21.22 -0.12
CA LEU A 584 -0.77 -21.83 -0.40
C LEU A 584 -0.99 -23.16 0.32
#